data_AF-A0A1Z1XB42-F1
#
_entry.id   AF-A0A1Z1XB42-F1
#
_cell.length_a   1.000
_cell.length_b   1.000
_cell.length_c   1.000
_cell.angle_alpha   90.00
_cell.angle_beta   90.00
_cell.angle_gamma   90.00
#
_symmetry.space_group_name_H-M   'P 1'
#
loop_
_entity.id
_entity.type
_entity.pdbx_description
1 polymer ?
#
loop_
_entity_poly.entity_id
_entity_poly.type
_entity_poly.pdbx_seq_one_letter_code
_entity_poly.pdbx_strand_id
1 'polypeptide(L)'
;MMLNPRTTDIDLSLEEYKRYARHLTLTKFDANAQKKLKGAKVICIGAGGLSSPVVLYLSAAGVGEIGIVDNDIVDLSNLQRQIIFDTSDIDFIKVDAIKQKIYKLNPNCNVKVYRELLNKTNALHILCLYDIIIDCTDNFDVRYILNNIALSLHKPVVYGAVSQFNGQLSVFNYRGGPSYYDLYAQDIILTDIPSCSQIGILGPVVGIIGVLQSIEVIKIILGLGYVLSGKLLLYDALNLKFKYISIKKLKKFIILAPICNFSSKAINSILNNFNHIVDKISFANVLGLDKTYIIIDVRTIVEYNLAHIEGSINIPLSNMKKLTTLIFFLNNFFNDKNFIFYCCTQSRSLIAAMILLNYGIKSSYIDKGI
;
A
#
# COMPACT_ATOMS: atom_id res chain seq x y z
N MET A 1 -8.51 2.02 13.74
CA MET A 1 -9.64 2.51 14.55
C MET A 1 -10.93 2.08 13.89
N MET A 2 -11.97 1.60 14.62
CA MET A 2 -13.26 1.31 13.99
C MET A 2 -13.94 2.62 13.58
N LEU A 3 -14.50 2.64 12.37
CA LEU A 3 -15.46 3.65 11.95
C LEU A 3 -16.65 3.61 12.90
N ASN A 4 -16.74 4.59 13.79
CA ASN A 4 -17.89 4.73 14.67
C ASN A 4 -18.29 6.22 14.71
N PRO A 5 -18.87 6.74 13.62
CA PRO A 5 -19.40 8.09 13.64
C PRO A 5 -20.42 8.20 14.76
N ARG A 6 -20.46 9.35 15.45
CA ARG A 6 -21.47 9.62 16.47
C ARG A 6 -22.83 9.78 15.79
N THR A 7 -23.55 8.67 15.60
CA THR A 7 -24.82 8.64 14.86
C THR A 7 -25.94 9.39 15.57
N THR A 8 -25.77 9.72 16.85
CA THR A 8 -26.68 10.60 17.61
C THR A 8 -26.77 12.00 17.02
N ASP A 9 -25.70 12.46 16.38
CA ASP A 9 -25.57 13.83 15.87
C ASP A 9 -25.91 13.90 14.36
N ILE A 10 -26.34 12.78 13.78
CA ILE A 10 -26.62 12.63 12.36
C ILE A 10 -28.09 12.28 12.20
N ASP A 11 -28.85 13.15 11.54
CA ASP A 11 -30.24 12.90 11.20
C ASP A 11 -30.44 12.70 9.70
N LEU A 12 -31.50 11.95 9.37
CA LEU A 12 -31.95 11.72 8.02
C LEU A 12 -33.14 12.63 7.74
N SER A 13 -33.07 13.40 6.66
CA SER A 13 -34.21 14.19 6.20
C SER A 13 -35.33 13.28 5.69
N LEU A 14 -36.54 13.82 5.54
CA LEU A 14 -37.66 13.07 4.96
C LEU A 14 -37.32 12.56 3.54
N GLU A 15 -36.58 13.35 2.76
CA GLU A 15 -36.14 12.95 1.42
C GLU A 15 -35.14 11.78 1.48
N GLU A 16 -34.22 11.80 2.44
CA GLU A 16 -33.28 10.69 2.67
C GLU A 16 -34.00 9.42 3.11
N TYR A 17 -34.99 9.52 4.01
CA TYR A 17 -35.84 8.38 4.37
C TYR A 17 -36.54 7.78 3.15
N LYS A 18 -37.09 8.61 2.25
CA LYS A 18 -37.72 8.14 1.01
C LYS A 18 -36.70 7.48 0.07
N ARG A 19 -35.55 8.13 -0.13
CA ARG A 19 -34.48 7.64 -1.02
C ARG A 19 -33.93 6.29 -0.57
N TYR A 20 -33.69 6.12 0.73
CA TYR A 20 -33.09 4.92 1.30
C TYR A 20 -34.12 3.92 1.82
N ALA A 21 -35.41 4.10 1.54
CA ALA A 21 -36.48 3.25 2.08
C ALA A 21 -36.25 1.75 1.86
N ARG A 22 -35.69 1.37 0.70
CA ARG A 22 -35.37 -0.04 0.39
C ARG A 22 -34.21 -0.60 1.22
N HIS A 23 -33.27 0.24 1.64
CA HIS A 23 -32.23 -0.15 2.56
C HIS A 23 -32.80 -0.38 3.95
N LEU A 24 -33.66 0.52 4.42
CA LEU A 24 -34.26 0.49 5.77
C LEU A 24 -35.09 -0.77 6.03
N THR A 25 -35.57 -1.43 4.98
CA THR A 25 -36.29 -2.71 5.08
C THR A 25 -35.37 -3.93 5.21
N LEU A 26 -34.06 -3.81 4.96
CA LEU A 26 -33.13 -4.93 5.05
C LEU A 26 -32.77 -5.22 6.51
N THR A 27 -32.74 -6.50 6.86
CA THR A 27 -32.31 -6.96 8.18
C THR A 27 -30.88 -6.47 8.49
N LYS A 28 -30.69 -5.84 9.66
CA LYS A 28 -29.44 -5.18 10.10
C LYS A 28 -29.03 -3.92 9.33
N PHE A 29 -29.92 -3.37 8.51
CA PHE A 29 -29.72 -2.12 7.79
C PHE A 29 -30.82 -1.11 8.17
N ASP A 30 -30.91 -0.79 9.46
CA ASP A 30 -31.89 0.14 10.00
C ASP A 30 -31.49 1.62 9.79
N ALA A 31 -32.27 2.54 10.37
CA ALA A 31 -31.96 3.97 10.31
C ALA A 31 -30.57 4.30 10.89
N ASN A 32 -30.12 3.56 11.90
CA ASN A 32 -28.79 3.76 12.48
C ASN A 32 -27.68 3.31 11.52
N ALA A 33 -27.87 2.20 10.79
CA ALA A 33 -26.98 1.79 9.71
C ALA A 33 -26.90 2.86 8.61
N GLN A 34 -28.03 3.42 8.19
CA GLN A 34 -28.04 4.49 7.20
C GLN A 34 -27.36 5.77 7.71
N LYS A 35 -27.53 6.12 9.00
CA LYS A 35 -26.78 7.21 9.66
C LYS A 35 -25.27 6.95 9.68
N LYS A 36 -24.81 5.71 9.85
CA LYS A 36 -23.38 5.36 9.74
C LYS A 36 -22.84 5.60 8.34
N LEU A 37 -23.60 5.24 7.28
CA LEU A 37 -23.21 5.56 5.90
C LEU A 37 -23.11 7.06 5.69
N LYS A 38 -24.13 7.80 6.12
CA LYS A 38 -24.14 9.27 6.04
C LYS A 38 -22.99 9.92 6.81
N GLY A 39 -22.52 9.31 7.89
CA GLY A 39 -21.39 9.79 8.68
C GLY A 39 -20.01 9.39 8.15
N ALA A 40 -19.94 8.46 7.19
CA ALA A 40 -18.68 7.92 6.70
C ALA A 40 -18.05 8.79 5.61
N LYS A 41 -16.72 8.85 5.63
CA LYS A 41 -15.90 9.48 4.59
C LYS A 41 -15.03 8.45 3.93
N VAL A 42 -15.12 8.32 2.61
CA VAL A 42 -14.32 7.36 1.84
C VAL A 42 -13.56 8.09 0.73
N ILE A 43 -12.43 7.55 0.30
CA ILE A 43 -11.64 8.14 -0.78
C ILE A 43 -11.27 7.13 -1.84
N CYS A 44 -11.56 7.45 -3.10
CA CYS A 44 -11.15 6.69 -4.28
C CYS A 44 -9.86 7.27 -4.85
N ILE A 45 -8.87 6.41 -5.05
CA ILE A 45 -7.59 6.78 -5.67
C ILE A 45 -7.60 6.25 -7.10
N GLY A 46 -7.73 7.17 -8.05
CA GLY A 46 -8.08 6.89 -9.45
C GLY A 46 -9.56 7.14 -9.74
N ALA A 47 -9.82 7.72 -10.91
CA ALA A 47 -11.15 8.00 -11.50
C ALA A 47 -11.40 7.12 -12.74
N GLY A 48 -10.76 5.96 -12.80
CA GLY A 48 -10.88 5.00 -13.90
C GLY A 48 -12.08 4.06 -13.78
N GLY A 49 -12.01 2.92 -14.49
CA GLY A 49 -13.15 2.02 -14.63
C GLY A 49 -13.58 1.33 -13.33
N LEU A 50 -12.66 1.12 -12.38
CA LEU A 50 -12.99 0.59 -11.05
C LEU A 50 -13.77 1.62 -10.23
N SER A 51 -13.36 2.88 -10.32
CA SER A 51 -13.98 3.98 -9.58
C SER A 51 -15.40 4.26 -10.03
N SER A 52 -15.72 4.12 -11.33
CA SER A 52 -17.06 4.37 -11.87
C SER A 52 -18.19 3.65 -11.10
N PRO A 53 -18.23 2.31 -10.99
CA PRO A 53 -19.26 1.64 -10.19
C PRO A 53 -19.10 1.94 -8.69
N VAL A 54 -17.88 2.08 -8.16
CA VAL A 54 -17.66 2.37 -6.73
C VAL A 54 -18.37 3.64 -6.32
N VAL A 55 -18.11 4.76 -7.00
CA VAL A 55 -18.67 6.05 -6.60
C VAL A 55 -20.16 6.14 -6.90
N LEU A 56 -20.66 5.48 -7.96
CA LEU A 56 -22.10 5.39 -8.24
C LEU A 56 -22.84 4.66 -7.13
N TYR A 57 -22.39 3.46 -6.74
CA TYR A 57 -23.06 2.67 -5.71
C TYR A 57 -22.90 3.28 -4.31
N LEU A 58 -21.73 3.80 -3.96
CA LEU A 58 -21.51 4.40 -2.64
C LEU A 58 -22.30 5.71 -2.47
N SER A 59 -22.34 6.56 -3.50
CA SER A 59 -23.16 7.77 -3.44
C SER A 59 -24.65 7.44 -3.41
N ALA A 60 -25.13 6.51 -4.25
CA ALA A 60 -26.52 6.05 -4.21
C ALA A 60 -26.89 5.41 -2.86
N ALA A 61 -25.95 4.72 -2.22
CA ALA A 61 -26.16 4.12 -0.91
C ALA A 61 -26.19 5.12 0.26
N GLY A 62 -25.83 6.38 0.01
CA GLY A 62 -25.86 7.44 1.01
C GLY A 62 -24.60 7.52 1.86
N VAL A 63 -23.44 7.16 1.31
CA VAL A 63 -22.16 7.54 1.92
C VAL A 63 -22.07 9.07 1.98
N GLY A 64 -21.71 9.61 3.14
CA GLY A 64 -21.75 11.05 3.40
C GLY A 64 -20.76 11.87 2.58
N GLU A 65 -19.52 11.40 2.50
CA GLU A 65 -18.46 12.07 1.74
C GLU A 65 -17.62 11.10 0.92
N ILE A 66 -17.43 11.43 -0.36
CA ILE A 66 -16.55 10.70 -1.28
C ILE A 66 -15.46 11.65 -1.77
N GLY A 67 -14.23 11.36 -1.39
CA GLY A 67 -13.02 11.94 -1.96
C GLY A 67 -12.63 11.23 -3.26
N ILE A 68 -12.16 11.96 -4.27
CA ILE A 68 -11.67 11.37 -5.51
C ILE A 68 -10.37 12.07 -5.92
N VAL A 69 -9.31 11.28 -6.12
CA VAL A 69 -7.98 11.75 -6.53
C VAL A 69 -7.67 11.21 -7.91
N ASP A 70 -7.58 12.10 -8.89
CA ASP A 70 -7.17 11.79 -10.26
C ASP A 70 -6.86 13.11 -11.00
N ASN A 71 -5.92 13.08 -11.93
CA ASN A 71 -5.49 14.26 -12.68
C ASN A 71 -5.75 14.15 -14.19
N ASP A 72 -6.40 13.08 -14.65
CA ASP A 72 -6.71 12.87 -16.05
C ASP A 72 -7.98 13.62 -16.50
N ILE A 73 -8.10 13.71 -17.82
CA ILE A 73 -9.32 14.08 -18.53
C ILE A 73 -10.04 12.84 -19.08
N VAL A 74 -11.34 12.96 -19.33
CA VAL A 74 -12.14 11.91 -19.98
C VAL A 74 -11.73 11.81 -21.45
N ASP A 75 -11.42 10.59 -21.90
CA ASP A 75 -11.04 10.29 -23.28
C ASP A 75 -12.01 9.28 -23.90
N LEU A 76 -12.21 9.32 -25.22
CA LEU A 76 -13.12 8.40 -25.92
C LEU A 76 -12.79 6.92 -25.65
N SER A 77 -11.50 6.56 -25.59
CA SER A 77 -11.03 5.19 -25.32
C SER A 77 -11.38 4.69 -23.91
N ASN A 78 -11.77 5.60 -23.01
CA ASN A 78 -12.12 5.30 -21.63
C ASN A 78 -13.57 4.81 -21.50
N LEU A 79 -14.46 5.25 -22.39
CA LEU A 79 -15.92 5.06 -22.26
C LEU A 79 -16.37 3.59 -22.28
N GLN A 80 -15.60 2.68 -22.90
CA GLN A 80 -15.92 1.24 -22.91
C GLN A 80 -15.93 0.58 -21.51
N ARG A 81 -15.30 1.22 -20.51
CA ARG A 81 -15.21 0.68 -19.14
C ARG A 81 -15.47 1.71 -18.03
N GLN A 82 -15.42 3.00 -18.32
CA GLN A 82 -15.64 4.08 -17.34
C GLN A 82 -17.08 4.57 -17.42
N ILE A 83 -18.02 3.71 -17.02
CA ILE A 83 -19.47 3.88 -17.24
C ILE A 83 -20.12 5.05 -16.50
N ILE A 84 -19.37 5.81 -15.70
CA ILE A 84 -19.85 7.05 -15.09
C ILE A 84 -19.82 8.22 -16.08
N PHE A 85 -19.00 8.12 -17.12
CA PHE A 85 -18.88 9.13 -18.17
C PHE A 85 -19.70 8.72 -19.39
N ASP A 86 -20.08 9.72 -20.17
CA ASP A 86 -20.65 9.58 -21.50
C ASP A 86 -19.90 10.47 -22.51
N THR A 87 -20.27 10.41 -23.79
CA THR A 87 -19.61 11.15 -24.86
C THR A 87 -19.60 12.66 -24.64
N SER A 88 -20.55 13.20 -23.88
CA SER A 88 -20.58 14.64 -23.57
C SER A 88 -19.55 15.06 -22.53
N ASP A 89 -18.93 14.11 -21.84
CA ASP A 89 -17.91 14.38 -20.82
C ASP A 89 -16.48 14.41 -21.38
N ILE A 90 -16.26 14.07 -22.66
CA ILE A 90 -14.93 14.05 -23.29
C ILE A 90 -14.25 15.42 -23.12
N ASP A 91 -12.93 15.40 -22.89
CA ASP A 91 -12.06 16.55 -22.60
C ASP A 91 -12.30 17.25 -21.26
N PHE A 92 -13.33 16.87 -20.48
CA PHE A 92 -13.46 17.35 -19.10
C PHE A 92 -12.57 16.59 -18.14
N ILE A 93 -12.13 17.28 -17.09
CA ILE A 93 -11.38 16.68 -15.99
C ILE A 93 -12.25 15.61 -15.31
N LYS A 94 -11.74 14.38 -15.21
CA LYS A 94 -12.49 13.21 -14.73
C LYS A 94 -13.16 13.47 -13.38
N VAL A 95 -12.40 13.97 -12.40
CA VAL A 95 -12.90 14.15 -11.03
C VAL A 95 -14.04 15.18 -10.97
N ASP A 96 -14.00 16.23 -11.79
CA ASP A 96 -15.07 17.23 -11.84
C ASP A 96 -16.32 16.69 -12.52
N ALA A 97 -16.16 15.95 -13.61
CA ALA A 97 -17.26 15.27 -14.29
C ALA A 97 -17.94 14.27 -13.33
N ILE A 98 -17.18 13.47 -12.58
CA ILE A 98 -17.73 12.57 -11.55
C ILE A 98 -18.53 13.35 -10.50
N LYS A 99 -18.00 14.46 -9.99
CA LYS A 99 -18.69 15.29 -9.01
C LYS A 99 -20.06 15.76 -9.54
N GLN A 100 -20.13 16.19 -10.79
CA GLN A 100 -21.39 16.59 -11.44
C GLN A 100 -22.37 15.42 -11.56
N LYS A 101 -21.91 14.23 -11.96
CA LYS A 101 -22.76 13.03 -12.08
C LYS A 101 -23.30 12.58 -10.72
N ILE A 102 -22.45 12.58 -9.68
CA ILE A 102 -22.87 12.22 -8.32
C ILE A 102 -23.87 13.23 -7.78
N TYR A 103 -23.68 14.53 -8.00
CA TYR A 103 -24.63 15.55 -7.56
C TYR A 103 -26.02 15.33 -8.16
N LYS A 104 -26.09 14.99 -9.46
CA LYS A 104 -27.35 14.63 -10.13
C LYS A 104 -27.98 13.34 -9.57
N LEU A 105 -27.16 12.36 -9.20
CA LEU A 105 -27.61 11.08 -8.65
C LEU A 105 -28.10 11.21 -7.20
N ASN A 106 -27.29 11.78 -6.31
CA ASN A 106 -27.59 11.98 -4.90
C ASN A 106 -26.96 13.28 -4.38
N PRO A 107 -27.71 14.39 -4.31
CA PRO A 107 -27.19 15.69 -3.86
C PRO A 107 -26.82 15.70 -2.36
N ASN A 108 -27.23 14.71 -1.58
CA ASN A 108 -26.87 14.58 -0.16
C ASN A 108 -25.46 13.99 0.05
N CYS A 109 -24.82 13.47 -1.00
CA CYS A 109 -23.45 12.97 -0.96
C CYS A 109 -22.48 14.12 -1.23
N ASN A 110 -21.64 14.48 -0.26
CA ASN A 110 -20.58 15.45 -0.47
C ASN A 110 -19.46 14.84 -1.33
N VAL A 111 -19.03 15.54 -2.38
CA VAL A 111 -17.92 15.07 -3.23
C VAL A 111 -16.80 16.09 -3.23
N LYS A 112 -15.64 15.62 -2.75
CA LYS A 112 -14.38 16.39 -2.72
C LYS A 112 -13.43 15.84 -3.77
N VAL A 113 -12.96 16.72 -4.63
CA VAL A 113 -12.11 16.37 -5.77
C VAL A 113 -10.69 16.88 -5.56
N TYR A 114 -9.72 16.07 -5.95
CA TYR A 114 -8.30 16.40 -5.92
C TYR A 114 -7.75 16.19 -7.33
N ARG A 115 -7.48 17.30 -8.03
CA ARG A 115 -6.99 17.31 -9.42
C ARG A 115 -5.48 17.12 -9.49
N GLU A 116 -4.98 16.07 -8.85
CA GLU A 116 -3.56 15.80 -8.70
C GLU A 116 -3.29 14.30 -8.67
N LEU A 117 -2.10 13.90 -9.09
CA LEU A 117 -1.65 12.52 -8.93
C LEU A 117 -1.24 12.30 -7.47
N LEU A 118 -1.73 11.22 -6.87
CA LEU A 118 -1.32 10.85 -5.53
C LEU A 118 0.17 10.45 -5.51
N ASN A 119 0.93 11.06 -4.61
CA ASN A 119 2.37 10.83 -4.48
C ASN A 119 2.80 10.89 -3.00
N LYS A 120 4.08 10.62 -2.72
CA LYS A 120 4.60 10.56 -1.34
C LYS A 120 4.47 11.88 -0.56
N THR A 121 4.38 13.03 -1.24
CA THR A 121 4.33 14.35 -0.59
C THR A 121 2.91 14.79 -0.23
N ASN A 122 1.91 14.42 -1.02
CA ASN A 122 0.51 14.80 -0.77
C ASN A 122 -0.33 13.70 -0.08
N ALA A 123 0.07 12.43 -0.17
CA ALA A 123 -0.75 11.31 0.25
C ALA A 123 -1.15 11.35 1.74
N LEU A 124 -0.24 11.71 2.65
CA LEU A 124 -0.57 11.77 4.08
C LEU A 124 -1.66 12.81 4.36
N HIS A 125 -1.49 14.02 3.84
CA HIS A 125 -2.41 15.13 4.04
C HIS A 125 -3.81 14.86 3.45
N ILE A 126 -3.87 14.19 2.30
CA ILE A 126 -5.15 13.86 1.66
C ILE A 126 -5.82 12.70 2.41
N LEU A 127 -5.11 11.60 2.59
CA LEU A 127 -5.67 10.35 3.11
C LEU A 127 -5.99 10.43 4.61
N CYS A 128 -5.38 11.34 5.38
CA CYS A 128 -5.70 11.51 6.81
C CYS A 128 -7.14 11.98 7.07
N LEU A 129 -7.81 12.59 6.08
CA LEU A 129 -9.16 13.14 6.20
C LEU A 129 -10.29 12.10 6.01
N TYR A 130 -9.98 10.90 5.54
CA TYR A 130 -10.97 9.88 5.15
C TYR A 130 -10.89 8.62 5.98
N ASP A 131 -11.97 7.90 6.17
CA ASP A 131 -11.99 6.73 7.04
C ASP A 131 -11.54 5.45 6.33
N ILE A 132 -11.91 5.30 5.05
CA ILE A 132 -11.61 4.14 4.22
C ILE A 132 -10.96 4.62 2.92
N ILE A 133 -9.86 3.95 2.55
CA ILE A 133 -9.18 4.16 1.28
C ILE A 133 -9.64 3.08 0.31
N ILE A 134 -10.00 3.47 -0.91
CA ILE A 134 -10.40 2.57 -1.99
C ILE A 134 -9.36 2.71 -3.10
N ASP A 135 -8.60 1.65 -3.31
CA ASP A 135 -7.60 1.60 -4.35
C ASP A 135 -8.26 1.25 -5.68
N CYS A 136 -8.40 2.27 -6.53
CA CYS A 136 -8.93 2.15 -7.89
C CYS A 136 -7.83 2.43 -8.94
N THR A 137 -6.55 2.37 -8.55
CA THR A 137 -5.41 2.65 -9.44
C THR A 137 -4.91 1.39 -10.15
N ASP A 138 -4.34 1.58 -11.32
CA ASP A 138 -3.59 0.58 -12.07
C ASP A 138 -2.07 0.71 -11.89
N ASN A 139 -1.62 1.61 -11.01
CA ASN A 139 -0.21 1.92 -10.80
C ASN A 139 0.35 1.28 -9.51
N PHE A 140 1.32 0.38 -9.65
CA PHE A 140 1.95 -0.32 -8.53
C PHE A 140 2.64 0.61 -7.51
N ASP A 141 3.30 1.68 -7.95
CA ASP A 141 3.97 2.63 -7.04
C ASP A 141 2.96 3.33 -6.15
N VAL A 142 1.83 3.74 -6.72
CA VAL A 142 0.72 4.34 -5.96
C VAL A 142 0.19 3.35 -4.93
N ARG A 143 0.04 2.06 -5.27
CA ARG A 143 -0.39 1.03 -4.30
C ARG A 143 0.54 0.90 -3.10
N TYR A 144 1.86 0.99 -3.32
CA TYR A 144 2.82 0.98 -2.21
C TYR A 144 2.74 2.27 -1.35
N ILE A 145 2.49 3.43 -1.97
CA ILE A 145 2.22 4.68 -1.24
C ILE A 145 0.96 4.52 -0.37
N LEU A 146 -0.13 4.03 -0.94
CA LEU A 146 -1.38 3.77 -0.22
C LEU A 146 -1.15 2.85 0.98
N ASN A 147 -0.45 1.74 0.76
CA ASN A 147 -0.15 0.78 1.81
C ASN A 147 0.62 1.43 2.98
N ASN A 148 1.68 2.20 2.69
CA ASN A 148 2.51 2.82 3.72
C ASN A 148 1.75 3.88 4.54
N ILE A 149 0.96 4.70 3.87
CA ILE A 149 0.14 5.72 4.55
C ILE A 149 -0.99 5.06 5.33
N ALA A 150 -1.66 4.06 4.76
CA ALA A 150 -2.73 3.32 5.43
C ALA A 150 -2.24 2.62 6.70
N LEU A 151 -1.07 1.98 6.66
CA LEU A 151 -0.43 1.36 7.82
C LEU A 151 -0.17 2.40 8.92
N SER A 152 0.46 3.53 8.57
CA SER A 152 0.75 4.63 9.50
C SER A 152 -0.52 5.23 10.13
N LEU A 153 -1.60 5.34 9.37
CA LEU A 153 -2.86 5.92 9.83
C LEU A 153 -3.85 4.88 10.41
N HIS A 154 -3.50 3.60 10.40
CA HIS A 154 -4.37 2.48 10.76
C HIS A 154 -5.72 2.48 10.02
N LYS A 155 -5.70 2.75 8.70
CA LYS A 155 -6.87 2.81 7.83
C LYS A 155 -7.00 1.57 6.94
N PRO A 156 -8.20 1.01 6.77
CA PRO A 156 -8.42 -0.07 5.83
C PRO A 156 -8.26 0.41 4.38
N VAL A 157 -7.73 -0.47 3.53
CA VAL A 157 -7.63 -0.25 2.08
C VAL A 157 -8.44 -1.33 1.38
N VAL A 158 -9.47 -0.93 0.63
CA VAL A 158 -10.24 -1.83 -0.23
C VAL A 158 -9.56 -1.88 -1.59
N TYR A 159 -8.83 -2.97 -1.84
CA TYR A 159 -8.01 -3.17 -3.02
C TYR A 159 -8.80 -3.80 -4.16
N GLY A 160 -8.68 -3.23 -5.35
CA GLY A 160 -9.17 -3.80 -6.60
C GLY A 160 -8.07 -3.75 -7.66
N ALA A 161 -7.94 -4.84 -8.43
CA ALA A 161 -7.08 -4.85 -9.61
C ALA A 161 -7.72 -5.72 -10.69
N VAL A 162 -7.38 -5.44 -11.94
CA VAL A 162 -7.95 -6.09 -13.10
C VAL A 162 -6.91 -6.19 -14.21
N SER A 163 -6.98 -7.24 -15.01
CA SER A 163 -6.09 -7.45 -16.16
C SER A 163 -6.75 -8.39 -17.16
N GLN A 164 -6.89 -7.97 -18.43
CA GLN A 164 -7.59 -8.72 -19.47
C GLN A 164 -9.00 -9.17 -19.03
N PHE A 165 -9.16 -10.46 -18.72
CA PHE A 165 -10.39 -11.14 -18.30
C PHE A 165 -10.41 -11.49 -16.81
N ASN A 166 -9.39 -11.07 -16.06
CA ASN A 166 -9.21 -11.42 -14.66
C ASN A 166 -9.37 -10.21 -13.74
N GLY A 167 -9.89 -10.46 -12.54
CA GLY A 167 -10.05 -9.48 -11.49
C GLY A 167 -9.55 -9.96 -10.14
N GLN A 168 -9.20 -9.03 -9.27
CA GLN A 168 -8.74 -9.27 -7.91
C GLN A 168 -9.43 -8.31 -6.93
N LEU A 169 -9.71 -8.81 -5.73
CA LEU A 169 -10.26 -8.02 -4.62
C LEU A 169 -9.69 -8.51 -3.29
N SER A 170 -9.36 -7.57 -2.39
CA SER A 170 -8.96 -7.85 -1.01
C SER A 170 -9.25 -6.63 -0.14
N VAL A 171 -9.26 -6.81 1.18
CA VAL A 171 -9.27 -5.70 2.15
C VAL A 171 -8.03 -5.76 3.04
N PHE A 172 -7.13 -4.80 2.84
CA PHE A 172 -5.88 -4.70 3.58
C PHE A 172 -6.00 -3.80 4.81
N ASN A 173 -5.13 -4.03 5.79
CA ASN A 173 -4.98 -3.26 7.03
C ASN A 173 -6.27 -3.11 7.86
N TYR A 174 -7.30 -3.92 7.59
CA TYR A 174 -8.53 -3.92 8.36
C TYR A 174 -8.30 -4.63 9.71
N ARG A 175 -8.50 -3.90 10.81
CA ARG A 175 -8.32 -4.39 12.20
C ARG A 175 -6.96 -5.09 12.44
N GLY A 176 -5.90 -4.54 11.86
CA GLY A 176 -4.54 -5.11 11.99
C GLY A 176 -4.31 -6.37 11.15
N GLY A 177 -5.19 -6.68 10.20
CA GLY A 177 -5.02 -7.75 9.21
C GLY A 177 -3.84 -7.51 8.25
N PRO A 178 -3.66 -8.41 7.27
CA PRO A 178 -2.57 -8.30 6.30
C PRO A 178 -2.60 -6.98 5.52
N SER A 179 -1.42 -6.53 5.12
CA SER A 179 -1.11 -5.37 4.29
C SER A 179 -0.89 -5.78 2.83
N TYR A 180 -0.78 -4.80 1.93
CA TYR A 180 -0.42 -5.09 0.54
C TYR A 180 0.96 -5.77 0.44
N TYR A 181 1.90 -5.46 1.33
CA TYR A 181 3.22 -6.12 1.41
C TYR A 181 3.15 -7.62 1.72
N ASP A 182 2.09 -8.07 2.38
CA ASP A 182 1.90 -9.49 2.67
C ASP A 182 1.45 -10.28 1.43
N LEU A 183 0.91 -9.58 0.42
CA LEU A 183 0.56 -10.17 -0.87
C LEU A 183 1.68 -9.98 -1.90
N TYR A 184 2.17 -8.76 -2.07
CA TYR A 184 3.21 -8.39 -3.01
C TYR A 184 4.35 -7.70 -2.25
N ALA A 185 5.43 -8.44 -1.99
CA ALA A 185 6.61 -7.89 -1.34
C ALA A 185 7.28 -6.83 -2.24
N GLN A 186 7.74 -5.73 -1.65
CA GLN A 186 8.38 -4.63 -2.39
C GLN A 186 9.64 -5.06 -3.15
N ASP A 187 10.27 -6.15 -2.71
CA ASP A 187 11.48 -6.73 -3.28
C ASP A 187 11.21 -7.44 -4.63
N ILE A 188 9.94 -7.63 -5.01
CA ILE A 188 9.55 -8.10 -6.33
C ILE A 188 9.69 -6.92 -7.28
N ILE A 189 10.72 -6.95 -8.11
CA ILE A 189 10.87 -6.04 -9.25
C ILE A 189 9.68 -6.31 -10.19
N LEU A 190 8.64 -5.47 -10.11
CA LEU A 190 7.45 -5.54 -10.97
C LEU A 190 7.67 -4.78 -12.31
N THR A 191 8.93 -4.50 -12.69
CA THR A 191 9.26 -3.67 -13.86
C THR A 191 8.83 -4.29 -15.18
N ASP A 192 8.53 -5.59 -15.21
CA ASP A 192 8.23 -6.34 -16.43
C ASP A 192 6.75 -6.73 -16.59
N ILE A 193 5.85 -6.18 -15.77
CA ILE A 193 4.40 -6.38 -15.95
C ILE A 193 3.86 -5.22 -16.81
N PRO A 194 3.41 -5.47 -18.05
CA PRO A 194 2.88 -4.42 -18.90
C PRO A 194 1.62 -3.81 -18.26
N SER A 195 1.45 -2.49 -18.40
CA SER A 195 0.29 -1.78 -17.84
C SER A 195 -1.00 -2.27 -18.51
N CYS A 196 -2.14 -2.11 -17.82
CA CYS A 196 -3.45 -2.47 -18.39
C CYS A 196 -3.75 -1.76 -19.72
N SER A 197 -3.15 -0.59 -19.95
CA SER A 197 -3.24 0.15 -21.22
C SER A 197 -2.58 -0.57 -22.40
N GLN A 198 -1.61 -1.47 -22.16
CA GLN A 198 -0.90 -2.20 -23.22
C GLN A 198 -1.55 -3.54 -23.56
N ILE A 199 -2.24 -4.17 -22.60
CA ILE A 199 -2.78 -5.54 -22.75
C ILE A 199 -4.30 -5.54 -23.03
N GLY A 200 -4.97 -4.40 -22.86
CA GLY A 200 -6.42 -4.30 -23.01
C GLY A 200 -7.18 -4.92 -21.85
N ILE A 201 -8.47 -4.58 -21.74
CA ILE A 201 -9.28 -4.97 -20.59
C ILE A 201 -10.77 -5.04 -20.94
N LEU A 202 -11.43 -6.10 -20.47
CA LEU A 202 -12.87 -6.29 -20.64
C LEU A 202 -13.66 -5.45 -19.62
N GLY A 203 -14.37 -4.42 -20.09
CA GLY A 203 -15.12 -3.47 -19.24
C GLY A 203 -15.98 -4.10 -18.13
N PRO A 204 -16.81 -5.12 -18.42
CA PRO A 204 -17.60 -5.81 -17.39
C PRO A 204 -16.79 -6.39 -16.22
N VAL A 205 -15.55 -6.85 -16.45
CA VAL A 205 -14.67 -7.36 -15.37
C VAL A 205 -14.33 -6.23 -14.40
N VAL A 206 -14.04 -5.05 -14.94
CA VAL A 206 -13.80 -3.83 -14.16
C VAL A 206 -15.04 -3.45 -13.37
N GLY A 207 -16.20 -3.49 -14.02
CA GLY A 207 -17.50 -3.25 -13.38
C GLY A 207 -17.73 -4.18 -12.18
N ILE A 208 -17.56 -5.49 -12.36
CA ILE A 208 -17.75 -6.49 -11.30
C ILE A 208 -16.82 -6.22 -10.11
N ILE A 209 -15.52 -6.02 -10.34
CA ILE A 209 -14.57 -5.77 -9.24
C ILE A 209 -14.90 -4.46 -8.51
N GLY A 210 -15.25 -3.39 -9.22
CA GLY A 210 -15.63 -2.13 -8.58
C GLY A 210 -16.94 -2.23 -7.78
N VAL A 211 -17.93 -3.01 -8.23
CA VAL A 211 -19.13 -3.32 -7.42
C VAL A 211 -18.76 -4.12 -6.17
N LEU A 212 -17.84 -5.08 -6.28
CA LEU A 212 -17.39 -5.81 -5.09
C LEU A 212 -16.61 -4.92 -4.11
N GLN A 213 -15.83 -3.95 -4.61
CA GLN A 213 -15.18 -2.94 -3.77
C GLN A 213 -16.22 -2.12 -2.98
N SER A 214 -17.29 -1.65 -3.62
CA SER A 214 -18.34 -0.89 -2.90
C SER A 214 -19.05 -1.72 -1.83
N ILE A 215 -19.26 -3.02 -2.08
CA ILE A 215 -19.80 -3.95 -1.09
C ILE A 215 -18.87 -4.08 0.13
N GLU A 216 -17.55 -4.24 -0.08
CA GLU A 216 -16.59 -4.29 1.04
C GLU A 216 -16.59 -2.99 1.85
N VAL A 217 -16.65 -1.83 1.19
CA VAL A 217 -16.74 -0.52 1.85
C VAL A 217 -17.98 -0.44 2.73
N ILE A 218 -19.16 -0.81 2.22
CA ILE A 218 -20.41 -0.80 2.99
C ILE A 218 -20.31 -1.75 4.19
N LYS A 219 -19.76 -2.96 4.01
CA LYS A 219 -19.53 -3.92 5.11
C LYS A 219 -18.62 -3.33 6.19
N ILE A 220 -17.56 -2.63 5.81
CA ILE A 220 -16.63 -1.98 6.75
C ILE A 220 -17.34 -0.87 7.53
N ILE A 221 -18.09 0.01 6.85
CA ILE A 221 -18.81 1.13 7.49
C ILE A 221 -19.85 0.60 8.49
N LEU A 222 -20.62 -0.41 8.09
CA LEU A 222 -21.71 -0.93 8.91
C LEU A 222 -21.22 -1.92 9.99
N GLY A 223 -20.04 -2.50 9.80
CA GLY A 223 -19.54 -3.60 10.62
C GLY A 223 -20.33 -4.90 10.39
N LEU A 224 -20.79 -5.13 9.16
CA LEU A 224 -21.66 -6.25 8.81
C LEU A 224 -20.94 -7.33 8.00
N GLY A 225 -21.35 -8.58 8.24
CA GLY A 225 -20.85 -9.74 7.52
C GLY A 225 -19.36 -9.99 7.73
N TYR A 226 -18.74 -10.62 6.73
CA TYR A 226 -17.31 -10.92 6.73
C TYR A 226 -16.61 -10.01 5.73
N VAL A 227 -15.80 -9.08 6.22
CA VAL A 227 -14.90 -8.26 5.39
C VAL A 227 -13.79 -9.14 4.83
N LEU A 228 -13.45 -8.97 3.55
CA LEU A 228 -12.49 -9.81 2.82
C LEU A 228 -11.02 -9.52 3.22
N SER A 229 -10.75 -9.40 4.52
CA SER A 229 -9.40 -9.26 5.03
C SER A 229 -8.74 -10.62 5.26
N GLY A 230 -7.47 -10.75 4.90
CA GLY A 230 -6.73 -12.01 4.95
C GLY A 230 -7.08 -13.01 3.84
N LYS A 231 -7.82 -12.57 2.83
CA LYS A 231 -8.14 -13.36 1.64
C LYS A 231 -8.02 -12.50 0.38
N LEU A 232 -7.52 -13.09 -0.69
CA LEU A 232 -7.58 -12.55 -2.05
C LEU A 232 -8.68 -13.28 -2.81
N LEU A 233 -9.68 -12.55 -3.30
CA LEU A 233 -10.60 -13.05 -4.30
C LEU A 233 -9.96 -12.86 -5.68
N LEU A 234 -9.98 -13.93 -6.47
CA LEU A 234 -9.62 -13.95 -7.88
C LEU A 234 -10.90 -14.25 -8.68
N TYR A 235 -11.18 -13.43 -9.67
CA TYR A 235 -12.28 -13.61 -10.60
C TYR A 235 -11.73 -13.90 -11.99
N ASP A 236 -12.14 -15.03 -12.57
CA ASP A 236 -11.87 -15.41 -13.95
C ASP A 236 -13.18 -15.29 -14.73
N ALA A 237 -13.26 -14.30 -15.63
CA ALA A 237 -14.47 -14.00 -16.37
C ALA A 237 -14.76 -14.99 -17.49
N LEU A 238 -13.73 -15.63 -18.07
CA LEU A 238 -13.93 -16.60 -19.16
C LEU A 238 -14.61 -17.87 -18.63
N ASN A 239 -14.29 -18.24 -17.39
CA ASN A 239 -14.86 -19.42 -16.73
C ASN A 239 -15.95 -19.06 -15.69
N LEU A 240 -16.29 -17.78 -15.55
CA LEU A 240 -17.21 -17.24 -14.52
C LEU A 240 -16.91 -17.79 -13.11
N LYS A 241 -15.63 -17.84 -12.74
CA LYS A 241 -15.17 -18.52 -11.53
C LYS A 241 -14.60 -17.55 -10.51
N PHE A 242 -15.03 -17.71 -9.26
CA PHE A 242 -14.44 -17.06 -8.09
C PHE A 242 -13.55 -18.04 -7.34
N LYS A 243 -12.30 -17.64 -7.07
CA LYS A 243 -11.35 -18.40 -6.25
C LYS A 243 -10.85 -17.53 -5.10
N TYR A 244 -10.74 -18.13 -3.91
CA TYR A 244 -10.20 -17.45 -2.73
C TYR A 244 -8.84 -18.02 -2.37
N ILE A 245 -7.87 -17.15 -2.14
CA ILE A 245 -6.53 -17.50 -1.64
C ILE A 245 -6.36 -16.85 -0.27
N SER A 246 -5.86 -17.58 0.71
CA SER A 246 -5.58 -17.00 2.03
C SER A 246 -4.29 -16.20 2.00
N ILE A 247 -4.34 -14.96 2.48
CA ILE A 247 -3.18 -14.09 2.64
C ILE A 247 -2.72 -14.23 4.10
N LYS A 248 -1.55 -14.81 4.30
CA LYS A 248 -0.95 -14.89 5.62
C LYS A 248 -0.20 -13.59 5.89
N LYS A 249 -0.51 -12.96 7.02
CA LYS A 249 0.31 -11.84 7.51
C LYS A 249 1.73 -12.36 7.72
N LEU A 250 2.69 -11.80 7.01
CA LEU A 250 4.09 -12.10 7.21
C LEU A 250 4.47 -11.55 8.58
N LYS A 251 5.13 -12.37 9.42
CA LYS A 251 5.78 -11.90 10.65
C LYS A 251 7.03 -11.10 10.27
N LYS A 252 6.88 -10.01 9.52
CA LYS A 252 7.90 -8.97 9.38
C LYS A 252 7.52 -7.87 10.37
N PHE A 253 8.39 -7.60 11.34
CA PHE A 253 8.38 -6.33 12.07
C PHE A 253 8.65 -5.24 11.04
N ILE A 254 7.59 -4.70 10.43
CA ILE A 254 7.68 -3.45 9.69
C ILE A 254 7.80 -2.38 10.78
N ILE A 255 9.03 -2.02 11.13
CA ILE A 255 9.30 -0.74 11.77
C ILE A 255 8.88 0.30 10.73
N LEU A 256 7.70 0.88 10.93
CA LEU A 256 7.34 2.15 10.31
C LEU A 256 8.34 3.16 10.89
N ALA A 257 9.42 3.44 10.18
CA ALA A 257 10.11 4.71 10.36
C ALA A 257 9.06 5.80 10.15
N PRO A 258 8.98 6.83 11.03
CA PRO A 258 7.96 7.86 10.89
C PRO A 258 8.18 8.55 9.55
N ILE A 259 7.20 8.43 8.66
CA ILE A 259 7.10 9.20 7.43
C ILE A 259 6.73 10.63 7.86
N CYS A 260 7.74 11.34 8.34
CA CYS A 260 7.76 12.79 8.45
C CYS A 260 9.02 13.27 7.75
N ASN A 261 8.79 13.84 6.57
CA ASN A 261 9.44 15.02 6.03
C ASN A 261 10.58 14.93 4.99
N PHE A 262 10.23 15.46 3.81
CA PHE A 262 10.88 16.59 3.12
C PHE A 262 11.72 16.33 1.86
N SER A 263 11.70 17.40 1.05
CA SER A 263 12.20 17.58 -0.31
C SER A 263 13.55 16.93 -0.62
N SER A 264 13.76 16.68 -1.91
CA SER A 264 14.99 16.15 -2.51
C SER A 264 16.29 16.92 -2.18
N LYS A 265 16.22 18.12 -1.59
CA LYS A 265 17.40 18.81 -1.02
C LYS A 265 17.76 18.34 0.39
N ALA A 266 16.79 17.89 1.20
CA ALA A 266 17.03 17.35 2.53
C ALA A 266 17.54 15.90 2.49
N ILE A 267 17.11 15.08 1.51
CA ILE A 267 17.65 13.72 1.34
C ILE A 267 19.15 13.77 0.99
N ASN A 268 19.60 14.71 0.16
CA ASN A 268 21.03 14.87 -0.11
C ASN A 268 21.82 15.43 1.09
N SER A 269 21.20 16.25 1.95
CA SER A 269 21.87 16.69 3.20
C SER A 269 21.83 15.61 4.30
N ILE A 270 20.83 14.74 4.32
CA ILE A 270 20.69 13.62 5.26
C ILE A 270 21.58 12.45 4.83
N LEU A 271 21.69 12.14 3.53
CA LEU A 271 22.70 11.19 3.01
C LEU A 271 24.12 11.67 3.32
N ASN A 272 24.36 12.99 3.28
CA ASN A 272 25.64 13.55 3.71
C ASN A 272 25.86 13.48 5.24
N ASN A 273 24.81 13.39 6.07
CA ASN A 273 24.93 13.16 7.52
C ASN A 273 24.95 11.68 7.92
N PHE A 274 24.42 10.76 7.10
CA PHE A 274 24.55 9.31 7.30
C PHE A 274 25.88 8.73 6.82
N ASN A 275 26.66 9.49 6.05
CA ASN A 275 28.04 9.13 5.67
C ASN A 275 29.01 8.98 6.87
N HIS A 276 28.57 9.30 8.09
CA HIS A 276 29.39 9.26 9.31
C HIS A 276 28.96 8.23 10.37
N ILE A 277 27.99 7.33 10.10
CA ILE A 277 27.53 6.33 11.09
C ILE A 277 28.02 4.92 10.77
N VAL A 278 28.25 4.63 9.49
CA VAL A 278 28.85 3.38 9.03
C VAL A 278 30.17 3.72 8.36
N ASP A 279 31.26 3.44 9.06
CA ASP A 279 32.59 3.81 8.56
C ASP A 279 32.97 2.95 7.36
N LYS A 280 33.43 3.62 6.30
CA LYS A 280 34.04 2.99 5.13
C LYS A 280 35.51 2.72 5.43
N ILE A 281 35.92 1.46 5.37
CA ILE A 281 37.32 1.05 5.64
C ILE A 281 37.95 0.53 4.34
N SER A 282 39.20 0.91 4.08
CA SER A 282 39.98 0.34 2.96
C SER A 282 40.47 -1.07 3.31
N PHE A 283 40.54 -1.96 2.32
CA PHE A 283 40.98 -3.35 2.53
C PHE A 283 42.38 -3.43 3.20
N ALA A 284 43.29 -2.51 2.87
CA ALA A 284 44.63 -2.43 3.46
C ALA A 284 44.63 -2.21 4.98
N ASN A 285 43.60 -1.57 5.53
CA ASN A 285 43.49 -1.27 6.97
C ASN A 285 42.92 -2.45 7.77
N VAL A 286 42.43 -3.51 7.11
CA VAL A 286 41.80 -4.68 7.77
C VAL A 286 42.86 -5.68 8.25
N LEU A 287 44.03 -5.72 7.61
CA LEU A 287 45.11 -6.67 7.91
C LEU A 287 45.91 -6.36 9.21
N GLY A 288 45.53 -5.32 9.95
CA GLY A 288 46.19 -4.90 11.20
C GLY A 288 45.23 -4.61 12.36
N LEU A 289 43.98 -5.06 12.27
CA LEU A 289 42.96 -4.81 13.30
C LEU A 289 43.18 -5.69 14.53
N ASP A 290 42.90 -5.13 15.71
CA ASP A 290 42.98 -5.86 16.97
C ASP A 290 41.81 -6.86 17.13
N LYS A 291 41.86 -7.67 18.20
CA LYS A 291 40.84 -8.71 18.48
C LYS A 291 39.46 -8.14 18.82
N THR A 292 39.24 -6.83 18.78
CA THR A 292 37.92 -6.22 19.00
C THR A 292 37.05 -6.27 17.74
N TYR A 293 37.64 -6.49 16.56
CA TYR A 293 36.90 -6.56 15.29
C TYR A 293 36.58 -7.99 14.86
N ILE A 294 35.37 -8.19 14.35
CA ILE A 294 34.91 -9.43 13.72
C ILE A 294 34.60 -9.12 12.25
N ILE A 295 35.30 -9.82 11.35
CA ILE A 295 35.13 -9.66 9.91
C ILE A 295 34.06 -10.64 9.42
N ILE A 296 33.05 -10.14 8.73
CA ILE A 296 31.92 -10.91 8.23
C ILE A 296 31.89 -10.88 6.70
N ASP A 297 31.96 -12.06 6.10
CA ASP A 297 31.75 -12.25 4.67
C ASP A 297 30.27 -12.49 4.39
N VAL A 298 29.65 -11.61 3.61
CA VAL A 298 28.20 -11.68 3.29
C VAL A 298 27.89 -12.32 1.95
N ARG A 299 28.90 -12.89 1.29
CA ARG A 299 28.75 -13.66 0.06
C ARG A 299 28.14 -15.04 0.32
N THR A 300 27.74 -15.71 -0.74
CA THR A 300 27.26 -17.09 -0.65
C THR A 300 28.34 -18.03 -0.12
N ILE A 301 27.93 -19.18 0.41
CA ILE A 301 28.87 -20.20 0.88
C ILE A 301 29.80 -20.70 -0.25
N VAL A 302 29.32 -20.69 -1.50
CA VAL A 302 30.11 -21.07 -2.67
C VAL A 302 31.21 -20.05 -2.93
N GLU A 303 30.88 -18.75 -2.97
CA GLU A 303 31.85 -17.66 -3.12
C GLU A 303 32.89 -17.67 -1.98
N TYR A 304 32.46 -17.93 -0.74
CA TYR A 304 33.34 -18.00 0.43
C TYR A 304 34.35 -19.15 0.35
N ASN A 305 33.89 -20.33 -0.09
CA ASN A 305 34.75 -21.51 -0.22
C ASN A 305 35.77 -21.38 -1.35
N LEU A 306 35.51 -20.56 -2.37
CA LEU A 306 36.45 -20.31 -3.46
C LEU A 306 37.65 -19.48 -3.00
N ALA A 307 37.40 -18.41 -2.24
CA ALA A 307 38.42 -17.57 -1.60
C ALA A 307 37.75 -16.68 -0.56
N HIS A 308 38.39 -16.43 0.58
CA HIS A 308 37.89 -15.52 1.61
C HIS A 308 39.05 -14.87 2.38
N ILE A 309 38.74 -13.85 3.19
CA ILE A 309 39.70 -13.23 4.10
C ILE A 309 39.91 -14.18 5.28
N GLU A 310 41.16 -14.53 5.59
CA GLU A 310 41.49 -15.42 6.69
C GLU A 310 40.96 -14.89 8.03
N GLY A 311 40.31 -15.76 8.82
CA GLY A 311 39.68 -15.39 10.09
C GLY A 311 38.30 -14.71 9.97
N SER A 312 37.78 -14.50 8.75
CA SER A 312 36.41 -14.03 8.57
C SER A 312 35.37 -15.12 8.85
N ILE A 313 34.15 -14.70 9.19
CA ILE A 313 33.01 -15.60 9.39
C ILE A 313 32.05 -15.41 8.22
N ASN A 314 31.70 -16.51 7.53
CA ASN A 314 30.67 -16.44 6.49
C ASN A 314 29.27 -16.36 7.09
N ILE A 315 28.61 -15.23 6.87
CA ILE A 315 27.19 -15.05 7.15
C ILE A 315 26.58 -14.46 5.88
N PRO A 316 26.09 -15.32 4.97
CA PRO A 316 25.51 -14.86 3.71
C PRO A 316 24.46 -13.78 3.95
N LEU A 317 24.35 -12.80 3.06
CA LEU A 317 23.42 -11.67 3.21
C LEU A 317 21.97 -12.13 3.45
N SER A 318 21.57 -13.25 2.85
CA SER A 318 20.26 -13.91 3.06
C SER A 318 20.04 -14.41 4.49
N ASN A 319 21.11 -14.66 5.24
CA ASN A 319 21.10 -15.13 6.63
C ASN A 319 21.23 -13.99 7.65
N MET A 320 21.56 -12.76 7.23
CA MET A 320 21.77 -11.61 8.13
C MET A 320 20.53 -11.25 8.97
N LYS A 321 19.33 -11.57 8.48
CA LYS A 321 18.05 -11.29 9.18
C LYS A 321 17.54 -12.47 10.00
N LYS A 322 18.25 -13.61 10.04
CA LYS A 322 17.84 -14.76 10.85
C LYS A 322 18.03 -14.45 12.33
N LEU A 323 17.10 -14.91 13.17
CA LEU A 323 17.11 -14.67 14.60
C LEU A 323 18.41 -15.17 15.26
N THR A 324 18.90 -16.33 14.86
CA THR A 324 20.17 -16.90 15.35
C THR A 324 21.38 -16.01 15.04
N THR A 325 21.40 -15.44 13.84
CA THR A 325 22.45 -14.51 13.41
C THR A 325 22.39 -13.20 14.19
N LEU A 326 21.20 -12.66 14.42
CA LEU A 326 21.02 -11.43 15.21
C LEU A 326 21.43 -11.63 16.67
N ILE A 327 21.11 -12.78 17.26
CA ILE A 327 21.58 -13.16 18.61
C ILE A 327 23.11 -13.19 18.65
N PHE A 328 23.76 -13.76 17.62
CA PHE A 328 25.22 -13.74 17.51
C PHE A 328 25.77 -12.31 17.51
N PHE A 329 25.20 -11.41 16.72
CA PHE A 329 25.65 -10.02 16.65
C PHE A 329 25.43 -9.27 17.97
N LEU A 330 24.27 -9.43 18.61
CA LEU A 330 23.96 -8.79 19.89
C LEU A 330 24.90 -9.28 21.00
N ASN A 331 25.12 -10.59 21.10
CA ASN A 331 26.01 -11.15 22.12
C ASN A 331 27.45 -10.66 21.97
N ASN A 332 27.94 -10.53 20.74
CA ASN A 332 29.29 -10.01 20.50
C ASN A 332 29.34 -8.48 20.69
N PHE A 333 28.30 -7.74 20.31
CA PHE A 333 28.20 -6.30 20.53
C PHE A 333 28.24 -5.94 22.02
N PHE A 334 27.50 -6.66 22.86
CA PHE A 334 27.54 -6.48 24.33
C PHE A 334 28.86 -6.90 24.97
N ASN A 335 29.75 -7.57 24.23
CA ASN A 335 31.11 -7.90 24.64
C ASN A 335 32.17 -7.00 23.96
N ASP A 336 31.78 -5.76 23.63
CA ASP A 336 32.62 -4.72 23.02
C ASP A 336 33.30 -5.15 21.70
N LYS A 337 32.61 -5.97 20.90
CA LYS A 337 33.06 -6.33 19.55
C LYS A 337 32.45 -5.41 18.49
N ASN A 338 33.28 -5.03 17.52
CA ASN A 338 32.92 -4.27 16.34
C ASN A 338 32.84 -5.17 15.10
N PHE A 339 32.00 -4.84 14.13
CA PHE A 339 31.78 -5.68 12.94
C PHE A 339 32.21 -4.98 11.66
N ILE A 340 32.88 -5.72 10.77
CA ILE A 340 33.27 -5.24 9.45
C ILE A 340 32.69 -6.18 8.38
N PHE A 341 31.89 -5.63 7.48
CA PHE A 341 31.28 -6.38 6.39
C PHE A 341 32.04 -6.24 5.09
N TYR A 342 32.21 -7.35 4.35
CA TYR A 342 32.77 -7.30 3.01
C TYR A 342 32.07 -8.24 2.03
N CYS A 343 32.18 -7.89 0.76
CA CYS A 343 31.61 -8.61 -0.37
C CYS A 343 32.32 -8.19 -1.67
N CYS A 344 32.12 -8.91 -2.78
CA CYS A 344 32.63 -8.50 -4.11
C CYS A 344 32.05 -7.15 -4.60
N THR A 345 30.88 -6.76 -4.10
CA THR A 345 30.21 -5.50 -4.47
C THR A 345 29.91 -4.66 -3.23
N GLN A 346 30.09 -3.34 -3.33
CA GLN A 346 29.81 -2.38 -2.25
C GLN A 346 28.36 -2.47 -1.75
N SER A 347 27.43 -2.76 -2.65
CA SER A 347 26.00 -2.85 -2.34
C SER A 347 25.70 -3.90 -1.26
N ARG A 348 26.28 -5.11 -1.34
CA ARG A 348 25.96 -6.21 -0.44
C ARG A 348 26.52 -5.99 0.97
N SER A 349 27.75 -5.49 1.08
CA SER A 349 28.38 -5.19 2.38
C SER A 349 27.73 -3.98 3.07
N LEU A 350 27.33 -2.96 2.32
CA LEU A 350 26.57 -1.82 2.84
C LEU A 350 25.19 -2.25 3.36
N ILE A 351 24.46 -3.10 2.63
CA ILE A 351 23.16 -3.63 3.08
C ILE A 351 23.32 -4.39 4.39
N ALA A 352 24.37 -5.19 4.55
CA ALA A 352 24.64 -5.92 5.79
C ALA A 352 24.89 -4.98 6.98
N ALA A 353 25.70 -3.94 6.79
CA ALA A 353 25.95 -2.93 7.81
C ALA A 353 24.68 -2.17 8.21
N MET A 354 23.85 -1.80 7.22
CA MET A 354 22.54 -1.17 7.47
C MET A 354 21.56 -2.08 8.21
N ILE A 355 21.61 -3.40 7.99
CA ILE A 355 20.79 -4.36 8.75
C ILE A 355 21.13 -4.30 10.23
N LEU A 356 22.41 -4.25 10.62
CA LEU A 356 22.82 -4.14 12.02
C LEU A 356 22.52 -2.78 12.64
N LEU A 357 22.64 -1.71 11.86
CA LEU A 357 22.32 -0.36 12.32
C LEU A 357 20.86 -0.26 12.80
N ASN A 358 19.93 -0.97 12.16
CA ASN A 358 18.52 -1.03 12.58
C ASN A 358 18.31 -1.65 13.98
N TYR A 359 19.32 -2.36 14.51
CA TYR A 359 19.32 -2.92 15.87
C TYR A 359 20.22 -2.12 16.82
N GLY A 360 20.66 -0.92 16.43
CA GLY A 360 21.53 -0.06 17.22
C GLY A 360 22.99 -0.52 17.26
N ILE A 361 23.37 -1.52 16.47
CA ILE A 361 24.72 -2.05 16.41
C ILE A 361 25.51 -1.28 15.35
N LYS A 362 26.54 -0.54 15.79
CA LYS A 362 27.47 0.13 14.87
C LYS A 362 28.36 -0.89 14.17
N SER A 363 28.61 -0.68 12.89
CA SER A 363 29.45 -1.54 12.06
C SER A 363 30.07 -0.76 10.90
N SER A 364 31.07 -1.34 10.27
CA SER A 364 31.81 -0.76 9.15
C SER A 364 31.70 -1.68 7.93
N TYR A 365 32.04 -1.18 6.74
CA TYR A 365 32.09 -2.01 5.52
C TYR A 365 33.31 -1.70 4.65
N ILE A 366 33.70 -2.69 3.84
CA ILE A 366 34.77 -2.58 2.85
C ILE A 366 34.18 -2.27 1.47
N ASP A 367 34.78 -1.30 0.78
CA ASP A 367 34.50 -0.99 -0.62
C ASP A 367 35.39 -1.87 -1.51
N LYS A 368 34.78 -2.88 -2.12
CA LYS A 368 35.41 -3.94 -2.93
C LYS A 368 36.27 -4.92 -2.11
N GLY A 369 35.63 -5.95 -1.55
CA GLY A 369 36.32 -7.14 -1.05
C GLY A 369 36.75 -8.09 -2.18
N ILE A 370 37.35 -9.22 -1.81
CA ILE A 370 37.81 -10.30 -2.71
C ILE A 370 36.66 -10.82 -3.59
#